data_AF-A0A949MHI4-F1
#
_entry.id   AF-A0A949MHI4-F1
#
_cell.length_a   1.000
_cell.length_b   1.000
_cell.length_c   1.000
_cell.angle_alpha   90.00
_cell.angle_beta   90.00
_cell.angle_gamma   90.00
#
_symmetry.space_group_name_H-M   'P 1'
#
loop_
_entity.id
_entity.type
_entity.pdbx_description
1 polymer ?
#
loop_
_entity_poly.entity_id
_entity_poly.type
_entity_poly.pdbx_seq_one_letter_code
_entity_poly.pdbx_strand_id
1 'polypeptide(L)' 'AAVEQALHRSAYTGTYCMGDAPGLADCVLVPQVFNARRMNCRIDHLAHVQRITANCMQLAAFDRAQPSRQPDNEG' A
#
# COMPACT_ATOMS: atom_id res chain seq x y z
N ALA A 1 -11.70 -3.53 5.51
CA ALA A 1 -12.33 -4.74 4.93
C ALA A 1 -12.76 -4.59 3.46
N ALA A 2 -13.45 -3.50 3.05
CA ALA A 2 -13.97 -3.39 1.67
C ALA A 2 -12.88 -3.51 0.58
N VAL A 3 -11.73 -2.85 0.73
CA VAL A 3 -10.61 -2.94 -0.23
C VAL A 3 -10.04 -4.37 -0.30
N GLU A 4 -9.83 -5.01 0.84
CA GLU A 4 -9.37 -6.41 0.88
C GLU A 4 -10.33 -7.36 0.14
N GLN A 5 -11.64 -7.19 0.34
CA GLN A 5 -12.64 -7.99 -0.37
C GLN A 5 -12.66 -7.69 -1.88
N ALA A 6 -12.43 -6.44 -2.28
CA ALA A 6 -12.34 -6.07 -3.69
C ALA A 6 -11.10 -6.70 -4.35
N LEU A 7 -9.95 -6.66 -3.68
CA LEU A 7 -8.71 -7.29 -4.13
C LEU A 7 -8.83 -8.81 -4.20
N HIS A 8 -9.51 -9.42 -3.23
CA HIS A 8 -9.74 -10.86 -3.22
C HIS A 8 -10.63 -11.34 -4.38
N ARG A 9 -11.65 -10.55 -4.75
CA ARG A 9 -12.63 -10.93 -5.79
C ARG A 9 -12.22 -10.54 -7.21
N SER A 10 -11.28 -9.61 -7.37
CA SER A 10 -10.91 -9.08 -8.67
C SER A 10 -9.95 -10.01 -9.41
N ALA A 11 -10.33 -10.43 -10.62
CA ALA A 11 -9.44 -11.16 -11.51
C ALA A 11 -8.22 -10.33 -11.97
N TYR A 12 -8.26 -9.01 -11.78
CA TYR A 12 -7.16 -8.12 -12.12
C TYR A 12 -6.16 -7.95 -10.99
N THR A 13 -6.43 -8.41 -9.76
CA THR A 13 -5.45 -8.29 -8.67
C THR A 13 -4.28 -9.24 -8.94
N GLY A 14 -3.08 -8.67 -9.11
CA GLY A 14 -1.87 -9.41 -9.43
C GLY A 14 -0.78 -9.14 -8.38
N THR A 15 0.43 -8.88 -8.87
CA THR A 15 1.54 -8.39 -8.04
C THR A 15 1.16 -7.10 -7.31
N TYR A 16 0.41 -6.22 -7.97
CA TYR A 16 -0.11 -4.95 -7.46
C TYR A 16 -1.65 -4.95 -7.43
N CYS A 17 -2.27 -3.83 -7.08
CA CYS A 17 -3.73 -3.72 -7.02
C CYS A 17 -4.42 -4.09 -8.34
N MET A 18 -3.79 -3.77 -9.49
CA MET A 18 -4.30 -4.06 -10.83
C MET A 18 -3.16 -4.52 -11.75
N GLY A 19 -2.96 -5.83 -11.84
CA GLY A 19 -1.98 -6.49 -12.69
C GLY A 19 -0.58 -6.53 -12.07
N ASP A 20 0.42 -6.57 -12.95
CA ASP A 20 1.82 -6.80 -12.60
C ASP A 20 2.71 -5.55 -12.71
N ALA A 21 2.10 -4.38 -12.91
CA ALA A 21 2.76 -3.09 -12.80
C ALA A 21 2.05 -2.21 -11.75
N PRO A 22 2.79 -1.41 -10.96
CA PRO A 22 2.17 -0.50 -10.01
C PRO A 22 1.39 0.59 -10.75
N GLY A 23 0.24 0.99 -10.19
CA GLY A 23 -0.61 2.03 -10.76
C GLY A 23 -1.22 2.95 -9.73
N LEU A 24 -2.20 3.74 -10.16
CA LEU A 24 -2.86 4.74 -9.31
C LEU A 24 -3.48 4.13 -8.04
N ALA A 25 -4.03 2.91 -8.14
CA ALA A 25 -4.61 2.20 -7.00
C ALA A 25 -3.55 1.94 -5.90
N ASP A 26 -2.31 1.63 -6.26
CA ASP A 26 -1.22 1.42 -5.32
C ASP A 26 -0.74 2.75 -4.72
N CYS A 27 -0.68 3.81 -5.53
CA CYS A 27 -0.35 5.17 -5.08
C CYS A 27 -1.31 5.68 -4.00
N VAL A 28 -2.57 5.25 -4.03
CA VAL A 28 -3.53 5.59 -2.97
C VAL A 28 -3.53 4.58 -1.83
N LEU A 29 -3.33 3.28 -2.10
CA LEU A 29 -3.34 2.24 -1.06
C LEU A 29 -2.20 2.42 -0.05
N VAL A 30 -0.97 2.64 -0.52
CA VAL A 30 0.23 2.66 0.33
C VAL A 30 0.16 3.75 1.41
N PRO A 31 -0.19 5.03 1.10
CA PRO A 31 -0.37 6.05 2.13
C PRO A 31 -1.46 5.71 3.15
N GLN A 32 -2.56 5.05 2.74
CA GLN A 32 -3.62 4.66 3.68
C GLN A 32 -3.13 3.58 4.66
N VAL A 33 -2.31 2.62 4.19
CA VAL A 33 -1.71 1.60 5.06
C VAL A 33 -0.69 2.23 6.02
N PHE A 34 0.12 3.17 5.55
CA PHE A 34 1.01 3.94 6.41
C PHE A 34 0.26 4.68 7.52
N ASN A 35 -0.82 5.40 7.16
CA ASN A 35 -1.66 6.10 8.14
C ASN A 35 -2.33 5.16 9.12
N ALA A 36 -2.84 4.01 8.66
CA ALA A 36 -3.42 2.99 9.52
C ALA A 36 -2.41 2.50 10.57
N ARG A 37 -1.15 2.27 10.18
CA ARG A 37 -0.07 1.90 11.11
C ARG A 37 0.22 3.02 12.11
N ARG A 38 0.33 4.27 11.64
CA ARG A 38 0.56 5.45 12.51
C ARG A 38 -0.56 5.63 13.55
N MET A 39 -1.80 5.28 13.20
CA MET A 39 -2.96 5.34 14.09
C MET A 39 -3.20 4.05 14.89
N ASN A 40 -2.27 3.08 14.87
CA ASN A 40 -2.40 1.79 15.56
C ASN A 40 -3.66 1.00 15.17
N CYS A 41 -4.14 1.16 13.94
CA CYS A 41 -5.24 0.36 13.42
C CYS A 41 -4.79 -1.08 13.17
N ARG A 42 -5.60 -2.05 13.62
CA ARG A 42 -5.35 -3.47 13.35
C ARG A 42 -5.60 -3.81 11.89
N ILE A 43 -4.55 -4.09 11.12
CA ILE A 43 -4.61 -4.39 9.68
C ILE A 43 -4.05 -5.77 9.31
N ASP A 44 -3.59 -6.55 10.28
CA ASP A 44 -2.91 -7.84 10.04
C ASP A 44 -3.82 -8.89 9.37
N HIS A 45 -5.14 -8.68 9.43
CA HIS A 45 -6.15 -9.51 8.79
C HIS A 45 -6.38 -9.18 7.30
N LEU A 46 -5.72 -8.16 6.76
CA LEU A 46 -5.86 -7.71 5.37
C LEU A 46 -4.68 -8.25 4.55
N ALA A 47 -4.73 -9.53 4.17
CA ALA A 47 -3.60 -10.24 3.58
C ALA A 47 -3.19 -9.68 2.20
N HIS A 48 -4.15 -9.39 1.31
CA HIS A 48 -3.86 -8.81 0.00
C HIS A 48 -3.32 -7.39 0.12
N VAL A 49 -3.93 -6.56 0.97
CA VAL A 49 -3.47 -5.20 1.24
C VAL A 49 -2.02 -5.20 1.74
N GLN A 50 -1.69 -6.07 2.69
CA GLN A 50 -0.34 -6.18 3.23
C GLN A 50 0.67 -6.65 2.19
N ARG A 51 0.34 -7.71 1.42
CA ARG A 51 1.19 -8.23 0.35
C ARG A 51 1.51 -7.16 -0.70
N ILE A 52 0.47 -6.49 -1.21
CA ILE A 52 0.63 -5.47 -2.26
C ILE A 52 1.42 -4.28 -1.74
N THR A 53 1.15 -3.84 -0.50
CA THR A 53 1.92 -2.75 0.11
C THR A 53 3.39 -3.14 0.26
N ALA A 54 3.69 -4.36 0.70
CA ALA A 54 5.06 -4.85 0.79
C ALA A 54 5.76 -4.85 -0.57
N ASN A 55 5.09 -5.30 -1.63
CA ASN A 55 5.61 -5.26 -3.00
C ASN A 55 5.90 -3.82 -3.46
N CYS A 56 5.00 -2.88 -3.20
CA CYS A 56 5.21 -1.47 -3.55
C CYS A 56 6.44 -0.89 -2.83
N MET A 57 6.61 -1.21 -1.55
CA MET A 57 7.74 -0.71 -0.74
C MET A 57 9.11 -1.24 -1.16
N GLN A 58 9.17 -2.28 -2.02
CA GLN A 58 10.43 -2.72 -2.65
C GLN A 58 10.86 -1.80 -3.80
N LEU A 59 9.98 -0.96 -4.32
CA LEU A 59 10.28 -0.05 -5.42
C LEU A 59 10.85 1.26 -4.91
N ALA A 60 11.97 1.70 -5.50
CA ALA A 60 12.62 2.95 -5.13
C ALA A 60 11.70 4.18 -5.22
N ALA A 61 10.70 4.17 -6.11
CA ALA A 61 9.73 5.26 -6.22
C ALA A 61 8.87 5.42 -4.96
N PHE A 62 8.33 4.33 -4.40
CA PHE A 62 7.55 4.36 -3.17
C PHE A 62 8.43 4.60 -1.95
N ASP A 63 9.61 4.00 -1.92
CA ASP A 63 10.56 4.16 -0.82
C ASP A 63 11.02 5.64 -0.67
N ARG A 64 11.31 6.33 -1.77
CA ARG A 64 11.62 7.78 -1.74
C ARG A 64 10.44 8.67 -1.37
N ALA A 65 9.21 8.20 -1.60
CA ALA A 65 7.99 8.95 -1.31
C ALA A 65 7.54 8.85 0.16
N GLN A 66 8.27 8.12 1.01
CA GLN A 66 7.94 8.01 2.43
C GLN A 66 7.99 9.38 3.13
N PRO A 67 7.04 9.67 4.05
CA PRO A 67 7.02 10.94 4.79
C PRO A 67 8.35 11.26 5.50
N SER A 68 9.01 10.26 6.10
CA SER A 68 10.29 10.43 6.81
C SER A 68 11.49 10.77 5.90
N ARG A 69 11.30 10.80 4.58
CA ARG A 69 12.32 11.14 3.59
C ARG A 69 12.03 12.43 2.85
N GLN A 70 10.97 13.14 3.22
CA GLN A 70 10.64 14.42 2.61
C GLN A 70 11.45 15.56 3.28
N PRO A 71 11.80 16.62 2.54
CA PRO A 71 12.62 17.73 3.07
C PRO A 71 12.00 18.45 4.26
N ASP A 72 10.67 18.41 4.38
CA ASP A 72 9.86 19.03 5.41
C ASP A 72 9.58 18.11 6.61
N ASN A 73 10.20 16.93 6.67
CA ASN A 73 10.06 16.03 7.81
C ASN A 73 10.74 16.62 9.07
N GLU A 74 9.95 16.90 10.10
CA GLU A 74 10.40 17.61 11.31
C GLU A 74 11.22 16.76 12.31
N GLY A 75 11.24 15.43 12.15
CA GLY A 75 12.01 14.51 13.01
C GLY A 75 11.30 14.14 14.31
#